data_AF-A0A2S6RWX7-F1
#
_entry.id   AF-A0A2S6RWX7-F1
#
_cell.length_a   1.000
_cell.length_b   1.000
_cell.length_c   1.000
_cell.angle_alpha   90.00
_cell.angle_beta   90.00
_cell.angle_gamma   90.00
#
_symmetry.space_group_name_H-M   'P 1'
#
loop_
_entity.id
_entity.type
_entity.pdbx_description
1 polymer ?
#
loop_
_entity_poly.entity_id
_entity_poly.type
_entity_poly.pdbx_seq_one_letter_code
_entity_poly.pdbx_strand_id
1 'polypeptide(L)'
;MERKHTDFDNLFNIVSWSMTLQDHLREQLNFEVTDQTDYMIGLHLIDLVNEEGYLTEEVDAVAAQLGCKQTQIALVLSRLQHFDPPGVFDRNLGECLKLQIRVLDWLNPAIKLFAR
;
A
#
# COMPACT_ATOMS: atom_id res chain seq x y z
N MET A 1 -43.05 -4.04 27.29
CA MET A 1 -42.53 -4.94 26.24
C MET A 1 -41.20 -4.35 25.78
N GLU A 2 -40.14 -4.57 26.55
CA GLU A 2 -38.79 -4.08 26.24
C GLU A 2 -38.27 -4.84 25.03
N ARG A 3 -38.00 -4.12 23.94
CA ARG A 3 -37.36 -4.72 22.78
C ARG A 3 -35.91 -5.01 23.15
N LYS A 4 -35.55 -6.29 23.25
CA LYS A 4 -34.17 -6.76 23.31
C LYS A 4 -33.46 -6.40 22.01
N HIS A 5 -32.88 -5.20 21.95
CA HIS A 5 -32.08 -4.70 20.84
C HIS A 5 -30.61 -4.64 21.27
N THR A 6 -30.04 -5.79 21.61
CA THR A 6 -28.67 -5.85 22.16
C THR A 6 -27.89 -7.08 21.72
N ASP A 7 -28.50 -8.06 21.05
CA ASP A 7 -27.76 -9.21 20.47
C ASP A 7 -27.43 -9.02 18.99
N PHE A 8 -28.31 -8.37 18.20
CA PHE A 8 -28.13 -8.22 16.76
C PHE A 8 -27.01 -7.23 16.41
N ASP A 9 -26.92 -6.12 17.14
CA ASP A 9 -25.88 -5.10 16.92
C ASP A 9 -24.50 -5.58 17.39
N ASN A 10 -24.47 -6.38 18.47
CA ASN A 10 -23.24 -7.03 18.92
C ASN A 10 -22.75 -8.08 17.92
N LEU A 11 -23.66 -8.84 17.28
CA LEU A 11 -23.30 -9.77 16.22
C LEU A 11 -22.76 -9.04 14.97
N PHE A 12 -23.33 -7.90 14.59
CA PHE A 12 -22.83 -7.09 13.47
C PHE A 12 -21.42 -6.53 13.71
N ASN A 13 -21.10 -6.11 14.95
CA ASN A 13 -19.75 -5.68 15.31
C ASN A 13 -18.73 -6.84 15.37
N ILE A 14 -19.18 -8.06 15.65
CA ILE A 14 -18.31 -9.26 15.65
C ILE A 14 -18.06 -9.75 14.21
N VAL A 15 -18.97 -9.48 13.27
CA VAL A 15 -18.96 -10.01 11.90
C VAL A 15 -18.68 -8.92 10.83
N SER A 16 -18.17 -7.75 11.21
CA SER A 16 -17.69 -6.78 10.23
C SER A 16 -16.40 -7.29 9.60
N TRP A 17 -16.51 -8.04 8.50
CA TRP A 17 -15.41 -8.38 7.60
C TRP A 17 -14.98 -7.11 6.85
N SER A 18 -14.37 -6.16 7.57
CA SER A 18 -13.69 -5.03 6.94
C SER A 18 -12.41 -5.55 6.31
N MET A 19 -12.34 -5.47 4.99
CA MET A 19 -11.15 -5.77 4.20
C MET A 19 -9.95 -4.99 4.76
N THR A 20 -8.85 -5.69 5.05
CA THR A 20 -7.64 -5.04 5.56
C THR A 20 -6.86 -4.38 4.41
N LEU A 21 -5.94 -3.47 4.74
CA LEU A 21 -5.02 -2.89 3.74
C LEU A 21 -4.24 -4.01 3.01
N GLN A 22 -3.75 -5.01 3.74
CA GLN A 22 -3.03 -6.13 3.14
C GLN A 22 -3.92 -6.93 2.17
N ASP A 23 -5.17 -7.19 2.53
CA ASP A 23 -6.11 -7.85 1.62
C ASP A 23 -6.34 -7.02 0.35
N HIS A 24 -6.47 -5.70 0.51
CA HIS A 24 -6.67 -4.78 -0.61
C HIS A 24 -5.49 -4.74 -1.57
N LEU A 25 -4.26 -4.73 -1.05
CA LEU A 25 -3.05 -4.77 -1.86
C LEU A 25 -2.85 -6.14 -2.53
N ARG A 26 -3.22 -7.24 -1.86
CA ARG A 26 -3.16 -8.58 -2.45
C ARG A 26 -4.15 -8.75 -3.60
N GLU A 27 -5.35 -8.19 -3.48
CA GLU A 27 -6.30 -8.17 -4.60
C GLU A 27 -5.73 -7.42 -5.81
N GLN A 28 -5.16 -6.23 -5.61
CA GLN A 28 -4.53 -5.49 -6.70
C GLN A 28 -3.34 -6.24 -7.31
N LEU A 29 -2.51 -6.89 -6.49
CA LEU A 29 -1.39 -7.73 -6.95
C LEU A 29 -1.87 -8.84 -7.88
N ASN A 30 -2.97 -9.51 -7.53
CA ASN A 30 -3.55 -10.58 -8.35
C ASN A 30 -3.98 -10.11 -9.74
N PHE A 31 -4.36 -8.84 -9.89
CA PHE A 31 -4.76 -8.27 -11.18
C PHE A 31 -3.59 -7.67 -11.97
N GLU A 32 -2.61 -7.05 -11.30
CA GLU A 32 -1.55 -6.30 -11.96
C GLU A 32 -0.33 -7.16 -12.35
N VAL A 33 -0.02 -8.20 -11.57
CA VAL A 33 1.25 -8.95 -11.72
C VAL A 33 1.00 -10.39 -12.16
N THR A 34 1.41 -10.70 -13.39
CA THR A 34 1.24 -12.03 -14.00
C THR A 34 2.50 -12.89 -14.00
N ASP A 35 3.69 -12.29 -13.92
CA ASP A 35 4.94 -13.05 -13.79
C ASP A 35 5.05 -13.62 -12.37
N GLN A 36 5.35 -14.92 -12.28
CA GLN A 36 5.37 -15.64 -11.00
C GLN A 36 6.47 -15.12 -10.07
N THR A 37 7.61 -14.71 -10.60
CA THR A 37 8.74 -14.22 -9.78
C THR A 37 8.40 -12.85 -9.22
N ASP A 38 7.91 -11.96 -10.08
CA ASP A 38 7.48 -10.62 -9.68
C ASP A 38 6.29 -10.69 -8.70
N TYR A 39 5.38 -11.66 -8.87
CA TYR A 39 4.28 -11.90 -7.94
C TYR A 39 4.78 -12.29 -6.55
N MET A 40 5.76 -13.20 -6.46
CA MET A 40 6.34 -13.61 -5.17
C MET A 40 7.08 -12.46 -4.49
N ILE A 41 7.82 -11.66 -5.26
CA ILE A 41 8.45 -10.43 -4.76
C ILE A 41 7.38 -9.48 -4.23
N GLY A 42 6.29 -9.27 -4.99
CA GLY A 42 5.25 -8.33 -4.61
C GLY A 42 4.49 -8.77 -3.36
N LEU A 43 4.21 -10.07 -3.23
CA LEU A 43 3.60 -10.64 -2.03
C LEU A 43 4.47 -10.39 -0.79
N HIS A 44 5.78 -10.61 -0.93
CA HIS A 44 6.71 -10.35 0.16
C HIS A 44 6.81 -8.87 0.53
N LEU A 45 6.81 -7.97 -0.46
CA LEU A 45 6.78 -6.53 -0.21
C LEU A 45 5.49 -6.09 0.50
N ILE A 46 4.33 -6.69 0.20
CA ILE A 46 3.06 -6.43 0.90
C ILE A 46 3.18 -6.83 2.39
N ASP A 47 3.80 -7.96 2.69
CA ASP A 47 3.97 -8.41 4.07
C ASP A 47 4.90 -7.48 4.89
N LEU A 48 5.74 -6.69 4.21
CA LEU A 48 6.63 -5.70 4.83
C LEU A 48 5.98 -4.31 4.99
N VAL A 49 4.74 -4.14 4.54
CA VAL A 49 3.97 -2.90 4.73
C VAL A 49 3.38 -2.87 6.15
N ASN A 50 3.67 -1.79 6.88
CA ASN A 50 3.08 -1.57 8.20
C ASN A 50 1.63 -1.09 8.12
N GLU A 51 0.98 -0.90 9.28
CA GLU A 51 -0.41 -0.43 9.36
C GLU A 51 -0.65 0.97 8.76
N GLU A 52 0.42 1.78 8.64
CA GLU A 52 0.38 3.12 8.05
C GLU A 52 0.60 3.11 6.52
N GLY A 53 0.89 1.95 5.93
CA GLY A 53 1.11 1.80 4.50
C GLY A 53 2.58 1.96 4.05
N TYR A 54 3.53 2.10 4.97
CA TYR A 54 4.95 2.29 4.63
C TYR A 54 5.73 0.98 4.64
N LEU A 55 6.72 0.90 3.75
CA LEU A 55 7.64 -0.23 3.70
C LEU A 55 8.63 -0.16 4.88
N THR A 56 8.73 -1.25 5.63
CA THR A 56 9.57 -1.32 6.84
C THR A 56 11.03 -1.73 6.58
N GLU A 57 11.32 -2.26 5.40
CA GLU A 57 12.65 -2.71 5.01
C GLU A 57 13.13 -2.07 3.69
N GLU A 58 14.46 -2.02 3.54
CA GLU A 58 15.12 -1.48 2.35
C GLU A 58 15.21 -2.52 1.23
N VAL A 59 15.15 -2.07 -0.03
CA VAL A 59 15.24 -2.91 -1.24
C VAL A 59 16.44 -3.85 -1.22
N ASP A 60 17.57 -3.40 -0.70
CA ASP A 60 18.81 -4.18 -0.63
C ASP A 60 18.70 -5.36 0.34
N ALA A 61 18.01 -5.18 1.46
CA ALA A 61 17.77 -6.23 2.44
C ALA A 61 16.81 -7.29 1.86
N VAL A 62 15.72 -6.84 1.24
CA VAL A 62 14.74 -7.70 0.56
C VAL A 62 15.40 -8.52 -0.55
N ALA A 63 16.25 -7.88 -1.37
CA ALA A 63 16.98 -8.56 -2.44
C ALA A 63 17.88 -9.68 -1.90
N ALA A 64 18.58 -9.44 -0.78
CA ALA A 64 19.42 -10.44 -0.13
C ALA A 64 18.60 -11.60 0.44
N GLN A 65 17.44 -11.34 1.04
CA GLN A 65 16.54 -12.35 1.59
C GLN A 65 15.94 -13.25 0.50
N LEU A 66 15.51 -12.66 -0.61
CA LEU A 66 14.88 -13.39 -1.72
C LEU A 66 15.88 -14.00 -2.71
N GLY A 67 17.17 -13.64 -2.62
CA GLY A 67 18.19 -14.09 -3.57
C GLY A 67 18.00 -13.51 -4.98
N CYS A 68 17.34 -12.36 -5.09
CA CYS A 68 17.04 -11.68 -6.34
C CYS A 68 17.98 -10.49 -6.58
N LYS A 69 18.00 -9.97 -7.81
CA LYS A 69 18.72 -8.72 -8.10
C LYS A 69 17.94 -7.53 -7.51
N GLN A 70 18.65 -6.58 -6.89
CA GLN A 70 18.06 -5.33 -6.40
C GLN A 70 17.24 -4.61 -7.48
N THR A 71 17.71 -4.64 -8.74
CA THR A 71 17.00 -4.05 -9.87
C THR A 71 15.63 -4.68 -10.11
N GLN A 72 15.46 -5.97 -9.86
CA GLN A 72 14.17 -6.65 -10.02
C GLN A 72 13.22 -6.24 -8.89
N ILE A 73 13.70 -6.22 -7.65
CA ILE A 73 12.92 -5.74 -6.50
C ILE A 73 12.46 -4.29 -6.74
N ALA A 74 13.36 -3.42 -7.19
CA ALA A 74 13.04 -2.02 -7.49
C ALA A 74 11.99 -1.87 -8.60
N LEU A 75 12.03 -2.72 -9.64
CA LEU A 75 11.03 -2.71 -10.71
C LEU A 75 9.65 -3.12 -10.20
N VAL A 76 9.58 -4.18 -9.38
CA VAL A 76 8.31 -4.63 -8.77
C VAL A 76 7.79 -3.56 -7.82
N LEU A 77 8.62 -3.07 -6.90
CA LEU A 77 8.25 -1.99 -5.97
C LEU A 77 7.69 -0.77 -6.70
N SER A 78 8.34 -0.36 -7.80
CA SER A 78 7.85 0.77 -8.60
C SER A 78 6.47 0.52 -9.20
N ARG A 79 6.11 -0.71 -9.58
CA ARG A 79 4.74 -1.04 -10.01
C ARG A 79 3.76 -0.95 -8.84
N LEU A 80 4.12 -1.55 -7.69
CA LEU A 80 3.26 -1.57 -6.50
C LEU A 80 2.99 -0.16 -5.93
N GLN A 81 3.91 0.78 -6.06
CA GLN A 81 3.71 2.18 -5.64
C GLN A 81 2.60 2.91 -6.42
N HIS A 82 2.06 2.30 -7.49
CA HIS A 82 0.89 2.81 -8.20
C HIS A 82 -0.44 2.22 -7.68
N PHE A 83 -0.39 1.35 -6.67
CA PHE A 83 -1.60 0.79 -6.06
C PHE A 83 -2.38 1.85 -5.29
N ASP A 84 -3.64 1.56 -5.05
CA ASP A 84 -4.51 2.32 -4.16
C ASP A 84 -4.41 1.77 -2.72
N PRO A 85 -4.31 2.60 -1.68
CA PRO A 85 -4.20 4.06 -1.73
C PRO A 85 -2.82 4.56 -2.22
N PRO A 86 -2.76 5.73 -2.90
CA PRO A 86 -1.49 6.27 -3.39
C PRO A 86 -0.57 6.62 -2.23
N GLY A 87 0.72 6.28 -2.38
CA GLY A 87 1.74 6.49 -1.34
C GLY A 87 2.00 5.27 -0.45
N VAL A 88 1.26 4.17 -0.64
CA VAL A 88 1.63 2.88 -0.05
C VAL A 88 2.95 2.40 -0.65
N PHE A 89 3.73 1.67 0.15
CA PHE A 89 5.10 1.22 -0.12
C PHE A 89 6.16 2.34 -0.15
N ASP A 90 5.78 3.60 0.05
CA ASP A 90 6.77 4.66 0.25
C ASP A 90 7.48 4.52 1.59
N ARG A 91 8.62 5.19 1.73
CA ARG A 91 9.40 5.17 2.98
C ARG A 91 8.82 6.08 4.05
N ASN A 92 8.08 7.11 3.65
CA ASN A 92 7.40 8.06 4.54
C ASN A 92 6.47 8.99 3.76
N LEU A 93 5.55 9.62 4.49
CA LEU A 93 4.57 10.59 3.99
C LEU A 93 5.20 11.77 3.22
N GLY A 94 6.40 12.21 3.62
CA GLY A 94 7.06 13.36 3.03
C GLY A 94 7.51 13.12 1.58
N GLU A 95 8.02 11.92 1.28
CA GLU A 95 8.40 11.53 -0.08
C GLU A 95 7.16 11.32 -0.96
N CYS A 96 6.11 10.70 -0.42
CA CYS A 96 4.80 10.56 -1.07
C CYS A 96 4.21 11.92 -1.48
N LEU A 97 4.12 12.86 -0.53
CA LEU A 97 3.56 14.20 -0.76
C LEU A 97 4.37 14.99 -1.78
N LYS A 98 5.71 14.89 -1.80
CA LYS A 98 6.53 15.57 -2.83
C LYS A 98 6.24 15.05 -4.24
N LEU A 99 6.01 13.75 -4.39
CA LEU A 99 5.63 13.16 -5.68
C LEU A 99 4.22 13.60 -6.09
N GLN A 100 3.26 13.48 -5.18
CA GLN A 100 1.87 13.91 -5.42
C GLN A 100 1.77 15.41 -5.74
N ILE A 101 2.47 16.27 -5.01
CA ILE A 101 2.50 17.71 -5.25
C ILE A 101 3.12 18.04 -6.60
N ARG A 102 4.21 17.37 -7.04
CA ARG A 102 4.75 17.58 -8.39
C ARG A 102 3.73 17.24 -9.48
N VAL A 103 2.91 16.21 -9.26
CA VAL A 103 1.81 15.80 -10.15
C VAL A 103 0.57 16.71 -10.05
N LEU A 104 0.47 17.58 -9.04
CA LEU A 104 -0.62 18.56 -8.94
C LEU A 104 -0.17 19.99 -9.27
N ASP A 105 1.12 20.30 -9.15
CA ASP A 105 1.72 21.62 -9.43
C ASP A 105 1.62 21.97 -10.93
N TRP A 106 1.51 20.96 -11.82
CA TRP A 106 1.18 21.21 -13.23
C TRP A 106 -0.29 21.61 -13.47
N LEU A 107 -1.19 21.32 -12.53
CA LEU A 107 -2.64 21.53 -12.67
C LEU A 107 -3.20 22.71 -11.88
N ASN A 108 -2.52 23.23 -10.86
CA ASN A 108 -3.12 24.25 -10.00
C ASN A 108 -2.14 25.31 -9.47
N PRO A 109 -2.30 26.61 -9.84
CA PRO A 109 -1.46 27.69 -9.32
C PRO A 109 -1.58 27.93 -7.81
N ALA A 110 -2.63 27.42 -7.13
CA ALA A 110 -2.78 27.55 -5.68
C ALA A 110 -1.82 26.65 -4.88
N ILE A 111 -1.36 25.53 -5.44
CA ILE A 111 -0.47 24.58 -4.76
C ILE A 111 0.94 25.14 -4.59
N LYS A 112 1.36 26.05 -5.49
CA LYS A 112 2.64 26.79 -5.39
C LYS A 112 2.81 27.57 -4.10
N LEU A 113 1.73 27.93 -3.41
CA LEU A 113 1.79 28.74 -2.18
C LEU A 113 2.13 27.89 -0.94
N PHE A 114 1.79 26.60 -0.95
CA PHE A 114 2.00 25.68 0.18
C PHE A 114 3.37 24.98 0.17
N ALA A 115 4.05 24.94 -0.99
CA ALA A 115 5.34 24.26 -1.17
C ALA A 115 6.57 25.13 -0.80
N ARG A 116 6.40 26.16 0.05
CA ARG A 116 7.43 27.14 0.39
C ARG A 116 7.91 27.02 1.83
#